data_AF-A0AAU4DWE5-F1
#
_entry.id   AF-A0AAU4DWE5-F1
#
_cell.length_a   1.000
_cell.length_b   1.000
_cell.length_c   1.000
_cell.angle_alpha   90.00
_cell.angle_beta   90.00
_cell.angle_gamma   90.00
#
_symmetry.space_group_name_H-M   'P 1'
#
loop_
_entity.id
_entity.type
_entity.pdbx_description
1 polymer ?
#
loop_
_entity_poly.entity_id
_entity_poly.type
_entity_poly.pdbx_seq_one_letter_code
_entity_poly.pdbx_strand_id
1 'polypeptide(L)'
;MTALPYRARLSAEAAALVRTVLTDDQVKQLQGGLEQAMADPWSWPASDGDDLDDSIRQIVLPDLIAHYVVLPDPPVPHLWVITLTVL
;
A
#
# COMPACT_ATOMS: atom_id res chain seq x y z
N MET A 1 -9.97 -19.21 -5.85
CA MET A 1 -9.43 -17.87 -5.51
C MET A 1 -9.76 -16.95 -6.66
N THR A 2 -10.76 -16.08 -6.49
CA THR A 2 -11.03 -14.98 -7.41
C THR A 2 -9.80 -14.08 -7.46
N ALA A 3 -9.35 -13.70 -8.65
CA ALA A 3 -8.25 -12.76 -8.79
C ALA A 3 -8.63 -11.42 -8.14
N LEU A 4 -7.76 -10.86 -7.29
CA LEU A 4 -7.97 -9.54 -6.74
C LEU A 4 -8.00 -8.51 -7.89
N PRO A 5 -8.93 -7.54 -7.85
CA PRO A 5 -9.10 -6.57 -8.94
C PRO A 5 -7.88 -5.68 -9.13
N TYR A 6 -7.10 -5.45 -8.06
CA TYR A 6 -5.84 -4.71 -8.10
C TYR A 6 -4.66 -5.59 -7.66
N ARG A 7 -3.48 -5.32 -8.23
CA ARG A 7 -2.22 -5.92 -7.78
C ARG A 7 -1.36 -4.91 -7.03
N ALA A 8 -0.89 -5.24 -5.84
CA ALA A 8 0.09 -4.41 -5.14
C ALA A 8 1.49 -4.61 -5.75
N ARG A 9 2.23 -3.51 -5.92
CA ARG A 9 3.65 -3.48 -6.30
C ARG A 9 4.38 -2.56 -5.33
N LEU A 10 5.59 -2.96 -4.92
CA LEU A 10 6.44 -2.14 -4.07
C LEU A 10 7.52 -1.45 -4.90
N SER A 11 7.84 -0.20 -4.54
CA SER A 11 9.10 0.43 -4.93
C SER A 11 10.29 -0.39 -4.42
N ALA A 12 11.46 -0.17 -5.01
CA ALA A 12 12.67 -0.89 -4.61
C ALA A 12 13.02 -0.60 -3.14
N GLU A 13 12.82 0.64 -2.72
CA GLU A 13 13.03 1.15 -1.37
C GLU A 13 12.07 0.51 -0.37
N ALA A 14 10.77 0.49 -0.67
CA ALA A 14 9.78 -0.17 0.18
C ALA A 14 10.05 -1.68 0.28
N ALA A 15 10.40 -2.32 -0.83
CA ALA A 15 10.73 -3.74 -0.83
C ALA A 15 12.02 -4.04 -0.04
N ALA A 16 12.99 -3.12 -0.02
CA ALA A 16 14.18 -3.24 0.81
C ALA A 16 13.84 -3.16 2.30
N LEU A 17 13.04 -2.17 2.72
CA LEU A 17 12.56 -2.03 4.10
C LEU A 17 11.83 -3.27 4.59
N VAL A 18 10.92 -3.83 3.79
CA VAL A 18 10.21 -5.09 4.10
C VAL A 18 11.19 -6.23 4.37
N ARG A 19 12.29 -6.32 3.63
CA ARG A 19 13.26 -7.42 3.75
C ARG A 19 14.27 -7.25 4.88
N THR A 20 14.61 -6.01 5.23
CA THR A 20 15.77 -5.74 6.11
C THR A 20 15.40 -5.11 7.45
N VAL A 21 14.21 -4.52 7.58
CA VAL A 21 13.81 -3.77 8.78
C VAL A 21 12.57 -4.37 9.43
N LEU A 22 11.54 -4.70 8.65
CA LEU A 22 10.29 -5.19 9.23
C LEU A 22 10.45 -6.56 9.89
N THR A 23 9.78 -6.73 11.02
CA THR A 23 9.57 -8.02 11.67
C THR A 23 8.51 -8.84 10.92
N ASP A 24 8.50 -10.15 11.11
CA ASP A 24 7.49 -11.05 10.51
C ASP A 24 6.04 -10.62 10.85
N ASP A 25 5.81 -10.09 12.04
CA ASP A 25 4.48 -9.61 12.43
C ASP A 25 4.08 -8.37 11.65
N GLN A 26 4.97 -7.38 11.54
CA GLN A 26 4.75 -6.18 10.74
C GLN A 26 4.56 -6.52 9.25
N VAL A 27 5.27 -7.52 8.72
CA VAL A 27 5.07 -8.01 7.35
C VAL A 27 3.66 -8.60 7.18
N LYS A 28 3.16 -9.39 8.14
CA LYS A 28 1.79 -9.93 8.09
C LYS A 28 0.73 -8.85 8.18
N GLN A 29 0.94 -7.86 9.05
CA GLN A 29 0.03 -6.72 9.18
C GLN A 29 -0.02 -5.91 7.87
N LEU A 30 1.16 -5.60 7.30
CA LEU A 30 1.26 -4.92 6.01
C LEU A 30 0.61 -5.73 4.89
N GLN A 31 0.82 -7.05 4.85
CA GLN A 31 0.18 -7.94 3.88
C GLN A 31 -1.34 -7.86 3.98
N GLY A 32 -1.91 -7.94 5.19
CA GLY A 32 -3.36 -7.83 5.39
C GLY A 32 -3.92 -6.48 4.94
N GLY A 33 -3.23 -5.39 5.24
CA GLY A 33 -3.62 -4.04 4.78
C GLY A 33 -3.58 -3.91 3.25
N LEU A 34 -2.56 -4.49 2.60
CA LEU A 34 -2.44 -4.52 1.15
C LEU A 34 -3.49 -5.41 0.49
N GLU A 35 -3.82 -6.56 1.08
CA GLU A 35 -4.88 -7.44 0.57
C GLU A 35 -6.24 -6.74 0.61
N GLN A 36 -6.53 -5.99 1.67
CA GLN A 36 -7.72 -5.15 1.76
C GLN A 36 -7.73 -4.08 0.66
N ALA A 37 -6.63 -3.35 0.48
CA ALA A 37 -6.51 -2.34 -0.56
C ALA A 37 -6.59 -2.93 -1.98
N MET A 38 -6.10 -4.16 -2.17
CA MET A 38 -6.16 -4.87 -3.46
C MET A 38 -7.58 -5.30 -3.83
N ALA A 39 -8.43 -5.53 -2.82
CA ALA A 39 -9.86 -5.79 -3.01
C ALA A 39 -10.64 -4.50 -3.27
N ASP A 40 -10.33 -3.43 -2.53
CA ASP A 40 -10.90 -2.10 -2.66
C ASP A 40 -9.83 -1.01 -2.42
N PRO A 41 -9.30 -0.38 -3.49
CA PRO A 41 -8.24 0.63 -3.37
C PRO A 41 -8.65 1.90 -2.63
N TRP A 42 -9.94 2.13 -2.41
CA TRP A 42 -10.45 3.30 -1.70
C TRP A 42 -10.85 2.96 -0.26
N SER A 43 -10.57 1.73 0.21
CA SER A 43 -10.89 1.29 1.57
C SER A 43 -10.10 2.02 2.66
N TRP A 44 -9.01 2.70 2.27
CA TRP A 44 -8.13 3.43 3.16
C TRP A 44 -8.26 4.95 2.93
N PRO A 45 -8.01 5.78 3.97
CA PRO A 45 -8.14 7.22 3.84
C PRO A 45 -7.16 7.79 2.81
N ALA A 46 -7.54 8.93 2.22
CA ALA A 46 -6.61 9.76 1.45
C ALA A 46 -5.42 10.15 2.33
N SER A 47 -4.24 10.28 1.72
CA SER A 47 -3.10 10.90 2.40
C SER A 47 -3.44 12.38 2.65
N ASP A 48 -3.38 12.80 3.91
CA ASP A 48 -3.80 14.14 4.33
C ASP A 48 -2.88 15.22 3.73
N GLY A 49 -3.47 16.25 3.13
CA GLY A 49 -2.76 17.39 2.57
C GLY A 49 -3.49 18.01 1.38
N ASP A 50 -3.90 19.27 1.55
CA ASP A 50 -4.74 20.11 0.67
C ASP A 50 -4.32 20.26 -0.82
N ASP A 51 -3.43 19.45 -1.38
CA ASP A 51 -3.06 19.43 -2.81
C ASP A 51 -2.47 18.08 -3.27
N LEU A 52 -2.55 17.03 -2.46
CA LEU A 52 -2.05 15.71 -2.82
C LEU A 52 -3.11 14.94 -3.60
N ASP A 53 -2.79 14.68 -4.88
CA ASP A 53 -3.41 13.75 -5.82
C ASP A 53 -4.39 12.75 -5.14
N ASP A 54 -5.66 12.82 -5.51
CA ASP A 54 -6.76 12.02 -4.95
C ASP A 54 -6.60 10.50 -5.18
N SER A 55 -5.60 10.12 -5.98
CA SER A 55 -5.16 8.74 -6.17
C SER A 55 -4.25 8.21 -5.04
N ILE A 56 -3.73 9.05 -4.14
CA ILE A 56 -2.83 8.62 -3.06
C ILE A 56 -3.61 8.29 -1.79
N ARG A 57 -3.35 7.09 -1.26
CA ARG A 57 -3.99 6.53 -0.07
C ARG A 57 -2.94 6.06 0.93
N GLN A 58 -3.33 5.95 2.19
CA GLN A 58 -2.42 5.53 3.26
C GLN A 58 -3.00 4.37 4.10
N ILE A 59 -2.23 3.29 4.21
CA ILE A 59 -2.47 2.22 5.19
C ILE A 59 -1.82 2.64 6.49
N VAL A 60 -2.61 2.79 7.55
CA VAL A 60 -2.13 3.16 8.89
C VAL A 60 -2.30 1.96 9.81
N LEU A 61 -1.19 1.37 10.24
CA LEU A 61 -1.13 0.28 11.21
C LEU A 61 -0.38 0.78 12.46
N PRO A 62 -0.36 0.02 13.57
CA PRO A 62 0.21 0.49 14.84
C PRO A 62 1.65 1.02 14.76
N ASP A 63 2.53 0.30 14.04
CA ASP A 63 3.97 0.62 13.98
C ASP A 63 4.46 0.94 12.56
N LEU A 64 3.55 1.10 11.59
CA LEU A 64 3.92 1.40 10.21
C LEU A 64 2.84 2.15 9.45
N ILE A 65 3.29 2.99 8.52
CA ILE A 65 2.44 3.69 7.56
C ILE A 65 2.94 3.40 6.15
N ALA A 66 2.05 2.91 5.28
CA ALA A 66 2.36 2.69 3.87
C ALA A 66 1.53 3.62 2.99
N HIS A 67 2.19 4.40 2.13
CA HIS A 67 1.53 5.21 1.12
C HIS A 67 1.52 4.46 -0.20
N TYR A 68 0.35 4.42 -0.85
CA TYR A 68 0.20 3.83 -2.17
C TYR A 68 -0.58 4.72 -3.11
N VAL A 69 -0.24 4.63 -4.39
CA VAL A 69 -0.93 5.30 -5.50
C VAL A 69 -1.86 4.29 -6.17
N VAL A 70 -3.10 4.69 -6.43
CA VAL A 70 -4.06 3.91 -7.23
C VAL A 70 -3.85 4.23 -8.70
N LEU A 71 -3.51 3.23 -9.50
CA LEU A 71 -3.31 3.37 -10.95
C LEU A 71 -4.38 2.56 -11.71
N PRO A 72 -5.51 3.20 -12.11
CA PRO A 72 -6.67 2.51 -12.69
C PRO A 72 -6.55 2.25 -14.21
N ASP A 73 -5.79 3.06 -14.94
CA ASP A 73 -5.69 3.02 -16.42
C ASP A 73 -4.76 1.98 -17.10
N PRO A 74 -3.86 1.23 -16.43
CA PRO A 74 -3.13 0.14 -17.07
C PRO A 74 -4.02 -1.09 -17.29
N PRO A 75 -3.70 -1.98 -18.25
CA PRO A 75 -4.50 -3.20 -18.53
C PRO A 75 -4.62 -4.15 -17.33
N VAL A 76 -3.81 -3.94 -16.28
CA VAL A 76 -4.00 -4.52 -14.95
C VAL A 76 -3.92 -3.38 -13.93
N PRO A 77 -5.04 -3.01 -13.28
CA PRO A 77 -5.05 -2.00 -12.24
C PRO A 77 -4.10 -2.40 -11.10
N HIS A 78 -3.34 -1.44 -10.60
CA HIS A 78 -2.37 -1.74 -9.54
C HIS A 78 -2.28 -0.65 -8.48
N LEU A 79 -1.89 -1.09 -7.30
CA LEU A 79 -1.48 -0.22 -6.21
C LEU A 79 0.03 -0.13 -6.26
N TRP A 80 0.56 1.08 -6.33
CA TRP A 80 2.00 1.29 -6.24
C TRP A 80 2.35 1.82 -4.85
N VAL A 81 2.93 0.95 -4.00
CA VAL A 81 3.46 1.33 -2.69
C VAL A 81 4.75 2.12 -2.90
N ILE A 82 4.67 3.43 -2.72
CA ILE A 82 5.75 4.37 -2.99
C ILE A 82 6.62 4.60 -1.75
N THR A 83 6.00 4.62 -0.57
CA THR A 83 6.67 4.94 0.69
C THR A 83 6.18 4.00 1.79
N LEU A 84 7.13 3.54 2.60
CA LEU A 84 6.86 2.76 3.79
C LEU A 84 7.64 3.40 4.95
N THR A 85 6.93 3.81 5.98
CA THR A 85 7.48 4.44 7.19
C THR A 85 7.27 3.49 8.36
N VAL A 86 8.34 3.21 9.10
CA VAL A 86 8.29 2.48 10.38
C VAL A 86 8.36 3.51 11.50
N LEU A 87 7.52 3.36 12.53
CA LEU A 87 7.41 4.29 13.66
C LEU A 87 8.28 3.87 14.85
#